data_AF-M0NE59-F1
#
_entry.id   AF-M0NE59-F1
#
_cell.length_a   1.000
_cell.length_b   1.000
_cell.length_c   1.000
_cell.angle_alpha   90.00
_cell.angle_beta   90.00
_cell.angle_gamma   90.00
#
_symmetry.space_group_name_H-M   'P 1'
#
loop_
_entity.id
_entity.type
_entity.pdbx_description
1 polymer ?
#
loop_
_entity_poly.entity_id
_entity_poly.type
_entity_poly.pdbx_seq_one_letter_code
_entity_poly.pdbx_strand_id
1 'polypeptide(L)'
;KGYDKTALRERLRELEIRPLIKHCIRAPYDHAHNARIDADLYAQRSMTETVNSAVKRSLGYAVRARTWFREFREIALMCIVYNIKRAVKQ
;
A
#
# COMPACT_ATOMS: atom_id res chain seq x y z
N LYS A 1 5.25 -20.08 8.87
CA LYS A 1 3.90 -20.05 8.25
C LYS A 1 3.51 -18.58 8.04
N GLY A 2 3.34 -18.12 6.79
CA GLY A 2 3.08 -16.71 6.49
C GLY A 2 1.69 -16.25 6.95
N TYR A 3 1.56 -15.03 7.47
CA TYR A 3 0.28 -14.46 7.90
C TYR A 3 -0.64 -14.21 6.71
N ASP A 4 -1.90 -14.65 6.80
CA ASP A 4 -2.91 -14.30 5.81
C ASP A 4 -3.72 -13.10 6.29
N LYS A 5 -4.08 -12.20 5.38
CA LYS A 5 -4.76 -10.93 5.71
C LYS A 5 -6.28 -11.08 5.71
N THR A 6 -6.81 -12.19 6.20
CA THR A 6 -8.24 -12.52 6.14
C THR A 6 -9.10 -11.46 6.81
N ALA A 7 -8.76 -11.07 8.04
CA ALA A 7 -9.50 -10.04 8.79
C ALA A 7 -9.58 -8.71 8.02
N LEU A 8 -8.51 -8.30 7.34
CA LEU A 8 -8.53 -7.10 6.51
C LEU A 8 -9.44 -7.25 5.29
N ARG A 9 -9.42 -8.41 4.62
CA ARG A 9 -10.31 -8.67 3.48
C ARG A 9 -11.78 -8.68 3.89
N GLU A 10 -12.10 -9.24 5.05
CA GLU A 10 -13.46 -9.26 5.60
C GLU A 10 -13.95 -7.83 5.89
N ARG A 11 -13.15 -7.03 6.60
CA ARG A 11 -13.46 -5.61 6.86
C ARG A 11 -13.66 -4.80 5.57
N LEU A 12 -12.84 -5.05 4.54
CA LEU A 12 -13.02 -4.38 3.26
C LEU A 12 -14.33 -4.79 2.57
N ARG A 13 -14.71 -6.08 2.65
CA ARG A 13 -15.98 -6.57 2.11
C ARG A 13 -17.19 -6.03 2.88
N GLU A 14 -17.09 -5.87 4.20
CA GLU A 14 -18.11 -5.19 5.02
C GLU A 14 -18.35 -3.74 4.55
N LEU A 15 -17.30 -3.08 4.07
CA LEU A 15 -17.34 -1.74 3.48
C LEU A 15 -17.68 -1.75 1.98
N GLU A 16 -18.11 -2.89 1.42
CA GLU A 16 -18.40 -3.10 -0.01
C GLU A 16 -17.20 -2.84 -0.95
N ILE A 17 -15.97 -2.87 -0.42
CA ILE A 17 -14.74 -2.68 -1.18
C ILE A 17 -14.19 -4.04 -1.60
N ARG A 18 -14.03 -4.27 -2.92
CA ARG A 18 -13.37 -5.48 -3.44
C ARG A 18 -11.87 -5.46 -3.12
N PRO A 19 -11.34 -6.39 -2.30
CA PRO A 19 -9.93 -6.37 -1.93
C PRO A 19 -9.04 -6.90 -3.06
N LEU A 20 -8.05 -6.10 -3.47
CA LEU A 20 -6.98 -6.50 -4.41
C LEU A 20 -5.76 -7.07 -3.65
N ILE A 21 -6.00 -8.06 -2.80
CA ILE A 21 -4.96 -8.66 -1.94
C ILE A 21 -4.95 -10.17 -2.16
N LYS A 22 -3.86 -10.69 -2.75
CA LYS A 22 -3.66 -12.13 -2.94
C LYS A 22 -3.78 -12.91 -1.63
N HIS A 23 -4.35 -14.10 -1.72
CA HIS A 23 -4.39 -15.12 -0.69
C HIS A 23 -3.03 -15.79 -0.55
N CYS A 24 -2.60 -16.01 0.69
CA CYS A 24 -1.50 -16.92 0.97
C CYS A 24 -1.97 -18.34 0.60
N ILE A 25 -1.28 -18.99 -0.35
CA ILE A 25 -1.67 -20.31 -0.85
C ILE A 25 -1.48 -21.34 0.28
N ARG A 26 -2.59 -21.77 0.87
CA ARG A 26 -2.63 -22.82 1.90
C ARG A 26 -3.52 -23.98 1.47
N ALA A 27 -4.49 -23.72 0.60
CA ALA A 27 -5.41 -24.70 0.07
C ALA A 27 -5.73 -24.44 -1.42
N PRO A 28 -6.28 -25.44 -2.14
CA PRO A 28 -6.61 -25.31 -3.57
C PRO A 28 -7.55 -24.14 -3.89
N TYR A 29 -8.47 -23.82 -2.98
CA TYR A 29 -9.42 -22.71 -3.18
C TYR A 29 -8.74 -21.33 -3.19
N ASP A 30 -7.56 -21.18 -2.57
CA ASP A 30 -6.81 -19.91 -2.59
C ASP A 30 -6.31 -19.58 -4.00
N HIS A 31 -5.99 -20.61 -4.80
CA HIS A 31 -5.63 -20.43 -6.20
C HIS A 31 -6.80 -19.86 -7.01
N ALA A 32 -8.01 -20.38 -6.80
CA ALA A 32 -9.21 -19.89 -7.47
C ALA A 32 -9.50 -18.43 -7.10
N HIS A 33 -9.32 -18.05 -5.82
CA HIS A 33 -9.47 -16.66 -5.41
C HIS A 33 -8.42 -15.74 -6.03
N ASN A 34 -7.16 -16.17 -6.09
CA ASN A 34 -6.09 -15.41 -6.72
C ASN A 34 -6.28 -15.23 -8.23
N ALA A 35 -6.81 -16.25 -8.92
CA ALA A 35 -7.11 -16.18 -10.35
C ALA A 35 -8.24 -15.19 -10.70
N ARG A 36 -9.13 -14.89 -9.74
CA ARG A 36 -10.22 -13.91 -9.91
C ARG A 36 -9.79 -12.46 -9.68
N ILE A 37 -8.55 -12.22 -9.26
CA ILE A 37 -8.05 -10.85 -9.07
C ILE A 37 -7.70 -10.27 -10.43
N ASP A 38 -8.15 -9.04 -10.68
CA ASP A 38 -7.76 -8.28 -11.87
C ASP A 38 -6.25 -8.03 -11.85
N ALA A 39 -5.55 -8.57 -12.85
CA ALA A 39 -4.09 -8.53 -12.91
C ALA A 39 -3.57 -7.11 -13.14
N ASP A 40 -4.25 -6.31 -13.96
CA ASP A 40 -3.84 -4.95 -14.31
C ASP A 40 -3.98 -4.02 -13.11
N LEU A 41 -5.11 -4.10 -12.39
CA LEU A 41 -5.31 -3.34 -11.15
C LEU A 41 -4.34 -3.77 -10.06
N TYR A 42 -4.08 -5.08 -9.93
CA TYR A 42 -3.12 -5.59 -8.96
C TYR A 42 -1.68 -5.15 -9.27
N ALA A 43 -1.31 -5.04 -10.56
CA ALA A 43 0.02 -4.62 -10.99
C ALA A 43 0.36 -3.19 -10.56
N GLN A 44 -0.64 -2.30 -10.45
CA GLN A 44 -0.46 -0.91 -9.99
C GLN A 44 0.13 -0.82 -8.57
N ARG A 45 -0.04 -1.86 -7.75
CA ARG A 45 0.53 -1.92 -6.40
C ARG A 45 2.05 -1.77 -6.40
N SER A 46 2.73 -2.39 -7.37
CA SER A 46 4.20 -2.35 -7.48
C SER A 46 4.72 -0.92 -7.69
N MET A 47 3.98 -0.10 -8.44
CA MET A 47 4.27 1.31 -8.67
C MET A 47 4.17 2.11 -7.37
N THR A 48 3.08 1.93 -6.63
CA THR A 48 2.89 2.58 -5.32
C THR A 48 3.96 2.17 -4.31
N GLU A 49 4.32 0.89 -4.27
CA GLU A 49 5.40 0.39 -3.39
C GLU A 49 6.76 1.01 -3.76
N THR A 50 7.03 1.20 -5.05
CA THR A 50 8.25 1.85 -5.55
C THR A 50 8.31 3.32 -5.13
N VAL A 51 7.22 4.08 -5.31
CA VAL A 51 7.12 5.48 -4.88
C VAL A 51 7.32 5.60 -3.37
N ASN A 52 6.63 4.77 -2.59
CA ASN A 52 6.78 4.76 -1.13
C ASN A 52 8.21 4.45 -0.70
N SER A 53 8.88 3.52 -1.39
CA SER A 53 10.29 3.21 -1.13
C SER A 53 11.21 4.40 -1.46
N ALA A 54 10.98 5.09 -2.58
CA ALA A 54 11.75 6.27 -2.97
C ALA A 54 11.58 7.45 -2.00
N VAL A 55 10.35 7.70 -1.55
CA VAL A 55 10.05 8.72 -0.52
C VAL A 55 10.81 8.39 0.77
N LYS A 56 10.74 7.13 1.24
CA LYS A 56 11.42 6.70 2.48
C LYS A 56 12.95 6.83 2.40
N ARG A 57 13.56 6.47 1.26
CA ARG A 57 15.02 6.61 1.08
C ARG A 57 15.47 8.08 1.02
N SER A 58 14.62 8.98 0.53
CA SER A 58 15.00 10.38 0.31
C SER A 58 14.71 11.30 1.50
N LEU A 59 13.61 11.07 2.22
CA LEU A 59 13.15 11.94 3.31
C LEU A 59 13.19 11.25 4.68
N GLY A 60 13.54 9.96 4.73
CA GLY A 60 13.57 9.16 5.94
C GLY A 60 12.34 8.25 6.08
N TYR A 61 12.45 7.25 6.95
CA TYR A 61 11.39 6.27 7.19
C TYR A 61 10.50 6.60 8.39
N ALA A 62 11.04 7.33 9.38
CA ALA A 62 10.37 7.58 10.64
C ALA A 62 9.63 8.92 10.65
N VAL A 63 8.45 8.91 11.25
CA VAL A 63 7.65 10.11 11.54
C VAL A 63 8.05 10.62 12.92
N ARG A 64 8.35 11.91 13.06
CA ARG A 64 8.82 12.52 14.32
C ARG A 64 7.68 13.10 15.14
N ALA A 65 6.55 13.43 14.51
CA ALA A 65 5.36 13.89 15.19
C ALA A 65 4.86 12.87 16.22
N ARG A 66 4.42 13.34 17.39
CA ARG A 66 3.87 12.51 18.47
C ARG A 66 2.34 12.53 18.57
N THR A 67 1.69 13.32 17.73
CA THR A 67 0.23 13.48 17.71
C THR A 67 -0.30 13.05 16.36
N TRP A 68 -1.35 12.23 16.36
CA TRP A 68 -1.90 11.60 15.16
C TRP A 68 -2.10 12.56 13.98
N PHE A 69 -2.71 13.72 14.24
CA PHE A 69 -2.95 14.72 13.19
C PHE A 69 -1.65 15.28 12.59
N ARG A 70 -0.60 15.44 13.40
CA ARG A 70 0.71 15.90 12.93
C ARG A 70 1.46 14.78 12.20
N GLU A 71 1.31 13.53 12.60
CA GLU A 71 1.88 12.37 11.88
C GLU A 71 1.32 12.29 10.46
N PHE A 72 0.00 12.42 10.32
CA PHE A 72 -0.66 12.46 9.01
C PHE A 72 -0.11 13.60 8.13
N ARG A 73 0.00 14.81 8.69
CA ARG A 73 0.54 15.96 7.96
C ARG A 73 2.01 15.80 7.59
N GLU A 74 2.81 15.19 8.45
CA GLU A 74 4.22 14.92 8.17
C GLU A 74 4.36 14.01 6.96
N ILE A 75 3.59 12.91 6.90
CA ILE A 75 3.58 12.01 5.74
C ILE A 75 3.11 12.73 4.47
N ALA A 76 2.03 13.52 4.55
CA ALA A 76 1.51 14.27 3.41
C ALA A 76 2.55 15.28 2.88
N LEU A 77 3.23 16.01 3.77
CA LEU A 77 4.30 16.93 3.43
C LEU A 77 5.48 16.20 2.78
N MET A 78 5.87 15.02 3.26
CA MET A 78 6.93 14.23 2.64
C MET A 78 6.59 13.88 1.19
N CYS A 79 5.35 13.43 0.92
CA CYS A 79 4.90 13.14 -0.44
C CYS A 79 4.89 14.39 -1.34
N ILE A 80 4.41 15.53 -0.83
CA ILE A 80 4.39 16.80 -1.58
C ILE A 80 5.82 17.25 -1.92
N VAL A 81 6.72 17.26 -0.93
CA VAL A 81 8.12 17.64 -1.12
C VAL A 81 8.82 16.72 -2.10
N TYR A 82 8.56 15.41 -2.04
CA TYR A 82 9.08 14.45 -3.00
C TYR A 82 8.63 14.78 -4.44
N ASN A 83 7.35 15.08 -4.64
CA ASN A 83 6.81 15.44 -5.95
C ASN A 83 7.41 16.74 -6.49
N ILE A 84 7.55 17.78 -5.65
CA ILE A 84 8.19 19.06 -6.04
C ILE A 84 9.66 18.81 -6.44
N LYS A 85 10.42 18.08 -5.62
CA LYS A 85 11.82 17.76 -5.92
C LYS A 85 11.96 16.97 -7.21
N ARG A 86 11.01 16.09 -7.51
CA ARG A 86 10.97 15.32 -8.77
C ARG A 86 10.66 16.22 -9.96
N ALA A 87 9.69 17.13 -9.83
CA ALA A 87 9.28 18.06 -10.89
C ALA A 87 10.38 19.06 -11.25
N VAL A 88 11.17 19.53 -10.28
CA VAL A 88 12.30 20.47 -10.51
C VAL A 88 13.53 19.80 -11.11
N LYS A 89 13.69 18.47 -10.93
CA LYS A 89 14.81 17.70 -11.50
C LYS A 89 14.58 17.26 -12.96
N GLN A 90 13.34 17.33 -13.44
CA GLN A 90 12.99 17.11 -14.84
C GLN A 90 13.10 18.41 -15.61
#